data_AF-A0A7Y3AAT7-F1
#
_entry.id   AF-A0A7Y3AAT7-F1
#
_cell.length_a   1.000
_cell.length_b   1.000
_cell.length_c   1.000
_cell.angle_alpha   90.00
_cell.angle_beta   90.00
_cell.angle_gamma   90.00
#
_symmetry.space_group_name_H-M   'P 1'
#
loop_
_entity.id
_entity.type
_entity.pdbx_description
1 polymer ?
#
loop_
_entity_poly.entity_id
_entity_poly.type
_entity_poly.pdbx_seq_one_letter_code
_entity_poly.pdbx_strand_id
1 'polypeptide(L)' 'MTEYAPSTALVVVDVQNDFAHPDGSLYVSGGEDAVGFINEQIAAAADAGATIVYTQD' A
#
# COMPACT_ATOMS: atom_id res chain seq x y z
N MET A 1 9.43 10.48 -8.56
CA MET A 1 8.43 10.50 -7.48
C MET A 1 7.10 10.85 -8.11
N THR A 2 6.06 10.06 -7.82
CA THR A 2 4.69 10.36 -8.26
C THR A 2 4.19 11.57 -7.48
N GLU A 3 3.62 12.55 -8.17
CA GLU A 3 3.01 13.71 -7.53
C GLU A 3 1.53 13.42 -7.27
N TYR A 4 1.11 13.54 -6.00
CA TYR A 4 -0.29 13.34 -5.60
C TYR A 4 -1.04 14.67 -5.62
N ALA A 5 -2.34 14.59 -5.89
CA ALA A 5 -3.25 15.73 -5.87
C ALA A 5 -4.61 15.28 -5.31
N PRO A 6 -5.50 16.20 -4.90
CA PRO A 6 -6.83 15.84 -4.44
C PRO A 6 -7.69 15.07 -5.46
N SER A 7 -7.37 15.20 -6.76
CA SER A 7 -8.02 14.45 -7.86
C SER A 7 -7.43 13.05 -8.09
N THR A 8 -6.38 12.68 -7.35
CA THR A 8 -5.70 11.38 -7.46
C THR A 8 -6.21 10.43 -6.37
N ALA A 9 -6.19 9.14 -6.66
CA ALA A 9 -6.40 8.10 -5.66
C ALA A 9 -5.20 7.15 -5.59
N LEU A 10 -4.79 6.77 -4.39
CA LEU A 10 -3.90 5.66 -4.11
C LEU A 10 -4.74 4.45 -3.69
N VAL A 11 -4.61 3.33 -4.41
CA VAL A 11 -5.25 2.06 -4.06
C VAL A 11 -4.16 1.09 -3.59
N VAL A 12 -4.26 0.67 -2.34
CA VAL A 12 -3.38 -0.32 -1.72
C VAL A 12 -4.08 -1.67 -1.79
N VAL A 13 -3.52 -2.57 -2.60
CA VAL A 13 -4.18 -3.82 -2.97
C VAL A 13 -3.63 -4.99 -2.16
N ASP A 14 -4.48 -5.59 -1.32
CA ASP A 14 -4.30 -6.89 -0.64
C ASP A 14 -2.97 -7.03 0.11
N VAL A 15 -2.52 -5.95 0.76
CA VAL A 15 -1.32 -5.92 1.60
C VAL A 15 -1.65 -6.43 3.01
N GLN A 16 -2.31 -7.58 3.07
CA GLN A 16 -2.67 -8.28 4.31
C GLN A 16 -1.50 -9.17 4.76
N ASN A 17 -1.47 -9.51 6.05
CA ASN A 17 -0.45 -10.43 6.59
C ASN A 17 -0.40 -11.76 5.84
N ASP A 18 -1.54 -12.24 5.34
CA ASP A 18 -1.60 -13.48 4.57
C ASP A 18 -0.73 -13.46 3.31
N PHE A 19 -0.51 -12.29 2.70
CA PHE A 19 0.32 -12.11 1.51
C PHE A 19 1.70 -11.51 1.82
N ALA A 20 1.78 -10.57 2.77
CA ALA A 20 2.96 -9.74 3.00
C ALA A 20 3.81 -10.16 4.21
N HIS A 21 3.40 -11.15 5.00
CA HIS A 21 4.19 -11.68 6.11
C HIS A 21 4.71 -13.09 5.79
N PRO A 22 5.97 -13.44 6.12
CA PRO A 22 6.52 -14.79 5.85
C PRO A 22 5.73 -15.95 6.45
N ASP A 23 5.02 -15.70 7.56
CA ASP A 23 4.12 -16.66 8.22
C ASP A 23 2.69 -16.66 7.63
N GLY A 24 2.44 -15.87 6.58
CA GLY A 24 1.15 -15.72 5.92
C GLY A 24 0.73 -16.98 5.16
N SER A 25 -0.57 -17.27 5.17
CA SER A 25 -1.12 -18.47 4.51
C SER A 25 -0.98 -18.47 2.99
N LEU A 26 -0.81 -17.28 2.39
CA LEU A 26 -0.67 -17.03 0.96
C LEU A 26 0.59 -16.21 0.65
N TYR A 27 1.64 -16.37 1.47
CA TYR A 27 2.82 -15.51 1.45
C TYR A 27 3.44 -15.39 0.05
N VAL A 28 3.65 -14.15 -0.38
CA VAL A 28 4.35 -13.79 -1.60
C VAL A 28 5.79 -13.45 -1.24
N SER A 29 6.75 -14.23 -1.75
CA SER A 29 8.17 -14.00 -1.49
C SER A 29 8.59 -12.56 -1.81
N GLY A 30 9.14 -11.86 -0.81
CA GLY A 30 9.54 -10.45 -0.90
C GLY A 30 8.38 -9.45 -0.76
N GLY A 31 7.16 -9.91 -0.44
CA GLY A 31 6.00 -9.05 -0.20
C GLY A 31 6.20 -8.11 0.99
N GLU A 32 6.97 -8.52 1.99
CA GLU A 32 7.34 -7.71 3.15
C GLU A 32 8.15 -6.47 2.77
N ASP A 33 8.97 -6.56 1.71
CA ASP A 33 9.85 -5.47 1.27
C ASP A 33 9.04 -4.31 0.68
N ALA A 34 7.83 -4.58 0.17
CA ALA A 34 6.95 -3.57 -0.40
C ALA A 34 6.31 -2.67 0.68
N VAL A 35 6.15 -3.17 1.91
CA VAL A 35 5.41 -2.48 2.98
C VAL A 35 6.00 -1.11 3.29
N GLY A 36 7.34 -1.00 3.35
CA GLY A 36 8.02 0.27 3.59
C GLY A 36 7.71 1.31 2.51
N PHE A 37 7.84 0.94 1.24
CA PHE A 37 7.54 1.82 0.10
C PHE A 37 6.06 2.23 0.06
N ILE A 38 5.14 1.29 0.32
CA ILE A 38 3.71 1.57 0.36
C ILE A 38 3.37 2.59 1.45
N ASN A 39 3.99 2.47 2.63
CA ASN A 39 3.80 3.44 3.71
C ASN A 39 4.27 4.85 3.34
N GLU A 40 5.39 4.98 2.61
CA GLU A 40 5.84 6.27 2.09
C GLU A 40 4.84 6.87 1.09
N GLN A 41 4.26 6.04 0.21
CA GLN A 41 3.24 6.48 -0.73
C GLN A 41 1.94 6.90 -0.04
N ILE A 42 1.50 6.17 0.99
CA ILE A 42 0.33 6.52 1.81
C ILE A 42 0.53 7.88 2.47
N ALA A 43 1.71 8.12 3.07
CA ALA A 43 2.02 9.40 3.71
C ALA A 43 1.98 10.55 2.69
N ALA A 44 2.65 10.39 1.54
CA ALA A 44 2.66 11.40 0.49
C ALA A 44 1.25 11.67 -0.11
N ALA A 45 0.43 10.63 -0.27
CA ALA A 45 -0.95 10.78 -0.73
C ALA A 45 -1.82 11.51 0.30
N ALA A 46 -1.66 11.19 1.59
CA ALA A 46 -2.39 11.84 2.67
C ALA A 46 -2.03 13.33 2.78
N ASP A 47 -0.74 13.66 2.71
CA ASP A 47 -0.25 15.06 2.75
C ASP A 47 -0.79 15.89 1.59
N ALA A 48 -1.00 15.27 0.42
CA ALA A 48 -1.58 15.93 -0.76
C ALA A 48 -3.12 15.98 -0.77
N GLY A 49 -3.78 15.41 0.23
CA GLY A 49 -5.25 15.30 0.29
C GLY A 49 -5.85 14.37 -0.77
N ALA A 50 -5.06 13.43 -1.29
CA ALA A 50 -5.52 12.42 -2.24
C ALA A 50 -6.41 11.37 -1.53
N THR A 51 -7.28 10.72 -2.30
CA THR A 51 -8.09 9.62 -1.76
C THR A 51 -7.23 8.38 -1.56
N ILE A 52 -7.34 7.71 -0.42
CA ILE A 52 -6.62 6.47 -0.13
C ILE A 52 -7.64 5.36 0.11
N VAL A 53 -7.48 4.25 -0.62
CA VAL A 53 -8.37 3.08 -0.54
C VAL A 53 -7.51 1.86 -0.24
N TYR A 54 -7.99 1.02 0.68
CA TYR A 54 -7.42 -0.28 1.00
C TYR A 54 -8.39 -1.36 0.54
N THR A 55 -7.90 -2.40 -0.11
CA THR A 55 -8.69 -3.59 -0.44
C THR A 55 -8.30 -4.75 0.46
N GLN A 56 -9.16 -5.75 0.47
CA GLN A 56 -8.96 -7.01 1.17
C GLN A 56 -9.71 -8.11 0.39
N ASP A 57 -9.02 -9.21 0.14
CA ASP A 57 -9.56 -10.54 -0.19
C ASP A 57 -10.05 -11.25 1.09
#